data_AF-A0A9P0JQP1-F1
#
_entry.id   AF-A0A9P0JQP1-F1
#
_cell.length_a   1.000
_cell.length_b   1.000
_cell.length_c   1.000
_cell.angle_alpha   90.00
_cell.angle_beta   90.00
_cell.angle_gamma   90.00
#
_symmetry.space_group_name_H-M   'P 1'
#
loop_
_entity.id
_entity.type
_entity.pdbx_description
1 polymer ?
#
loop_
_entity_poly.entity_id
_entity_poly.type
_entity_poly.pdbx_seq_one_letter_code
_entity_poly.pdbx_strand_id
1 'polypeptide(L)'
;MSGENNAPIYTSDSRGDDATGDGTEEKPFKTILQAMRKAGSEPFPVIYVDSKEEGKKYEVVAKAQLKKQQKIWVRECYKLADGQKREDEDTEKRLKNLEEAKLIVIEEDKSLSEAKKIKIHDGHKFRNQRVKIYGWAHRIRRQGKHLMFITLRDGTGFLQSVLNDKLCQTYNAVLLQTESSIILYGTLKELPEGKTVSIVCL
;
A
#
# COMPACT_ATOMS: atom_id res chain seq x y z
N MET A 1 25.53 31.29 5.21
CA MET A 1 26.11 31.06 6.55
C MET A 1 24.96 30.76 7.50
N SER A 2 24.69 29.48 7.75
CA SER A 2 23.65 29.03 8.69
C SER A 2 24.36 28.21 9.77
N GLY A 3 24.72 28.90 10.86
CA GLY A 3 25.18 28.25 12.09
C GLY A 3 24.00 27.58 12.74
N GLU A 4 23.83 26.29 12.51
CA GLU A 4 22.90 25.48 13.28
C GLU A 4 23.54 25.19 14.65
N ASN A 5 22.86 25.63 15.71
CA ASN A 5 23.23 25.37 17.09
C ASN A 5 23.38 23.86 17.31
N ASN A 6 24.62 23.36 17.29
CA ASN A 6 24.94 21.99 17.63
C ASN A 6 24.89 21.83 19.16
N ALA A 7 23.68 21.98 19.71
CA ALA A 7 23.44 21.95 21.15
C ALA A 7 23.95 20.59 21.69
N PRO A 8 24.76 20.61 22.76
CA PRO A 8 25.28 19.38 23.33
C PRO A 8 24.11 18.52 23.83
N ILE A 9 24.16 17.22 23.51
CA ILE A 9 23.12 16.27 23.93
C ILE A 9 23.62 15.51 25.15
N TYR A 10 22.85 15.51 26.22
CA TYR A 10 23.16 14.81 27.44
C TYR A 10 22.47 13.46 27.48
N THR A 11 23.23 12.44 27.84
CA THR A 11 22.75 11.08 28.03
C THR A 11 23.13 10.59 29.42
N SER A 12 22.20 9.94 30.10
CA SER A 12 22.39 9.40 31.46
C SER A 12 21.70 8.05 31.54
N ASP A 13 22.45 7.01 31.91
CA ASP A 13 21.88 5.66 32.04
C ASP A 13 20.96 5.54 33.26
N SER A 14 21.22 6.38 34.26
CA SER A 14 20.51 6.40 35.54
C SER A 14 19.34 7.37 35.62
N ARG A 15 19.44 8.54 34.96
CA ARG A 15 18.44 9.62 35.02
C ARG A 15 17.73 9.89 33.70
N GLY A 16 18.18 9.27 32.63
CA GLY A 16 17.67 9.51 31.28
C GLY A 16 16.45 8.66 30.94
N ASP A 17 15.63 9.19 30.03
CA ASP A 17 14.51 8.49 29.42
C ASP A 17 14.56 8.68 27.90
N ASP A 18 14.47 7.58 27.16
CA ASP A 18 14.50 7.60 25.69
C ASP A 18 13.15 7.96 25.07
N ALA A 19 12.06 7.86 25.84
CA ALA A 19 10.70 8.17 25.36
C ALA A 19 10.30 9.63 25.62
N THR A 20 10.70 10.18 26.77
CA THR A 20 10.27 11.53 27.22
C THR A 20 11.42 12.53 27.36
N GLY A 21 12.67 12.09 27.24
CA GLY A 21 13.84 12.96 27.30
C GLY A 21 13.94 13.88 26.08
N ASP A 22 14.42 15.10 26.31
CA ASP A 22 14.68 16.08 25.25
C ASP A 22 16.17 16.19 24.91
N GLY A 23 17.04 15.51 25.67
CA GLY A 23 18.48 15.52 25.49
C GLY A 23 19.19 16.70 26.15
N THR A 24 18.50 17.44 27.02
CA THR A 24 19.04 18.54 27.83
C THR A 24 19.63 18.02 29.15
N GLU A 25 20.39 18.84 29.87
CA GLU A 25 20.90 18.48 31.21
C GLU A 25 19.80 18.11 32.21
N GLU A 26 18.63 18.74 32.10
CA GLU A 26 17.47 18.50 32.96
C GLU A 26 16.71 17.21 32.59
N LYS A 27 16.68 16.88 31.29
CA LYS A 27 15.99 15.70 30.74
C LYS A 27 16.88 14.97 29.74
N PRO A 28 17.94 14.28 30.21
CA PRO A 28 18.86 13.58 29.34
C PRO A 28 18.19 12.36 28.68
N PHE A 29 18.70 11.93 27.53
CA PHE A 29 18.30 10.63 26.96
C PHE A 29 18.93 9.49 27.77
N LYS A 30 18.33 8.31 27.72
CA LYS A 30 18.93 7.12 28.34
C LYS A 30 20.05 6.56 27.49
N THR A 31 19.88 6.58 26.16
CA THR A 31 20.83 5.99 25.21
C THR A 31 21.42 7.01 24.23
N ILE A 32 22.69 6.79 23.89
CA ILE A 32 23.39 7.55 22.84
C ILE A 32 22.74 7.35 21.47
N LEU A 33 22.08 6.20 21.25
CA LEU A 33 21.34 5.96 20.00
C LEU A 33 20.20 6.95 19.81
N GLN A 34 19.45 7.21 20.87
CA GLN A 34 18.33 8.15 20.83
C GLN A 34 18.81 9.59 20.63
N ALA A 35 19.94 9.95 21.26
CA ALA A 35 20.64 11.21 20.98
C ALA A 35 21.03 11.35 19.50
N MET A 36 21.57 10.29 18.89
CA MET A 36 21.90 10.27 17.45
C MET A 36 20.66 10.37 16.55
N ARG A 37 19.54 9.73 16.94
CA ARG A 37 18.26 9.85 16.23
C ARG A 37 17.72 11.27 16.27
N LYS A 38 17.82 11.96 17.41
CA LYS A 38 17.39 13.37 17.54
C LYS A 38 18.26 14.32 16.73
N ALA A 39 19.57 14.08 16.67
CA ALA A 39 20.48 14.87 15.84
C ALA A 39 20.21 14.69 14.34
N GLY A 40 19.79 13.50 13.91
CA GLY A 40 19.23 13.24 12.58
C GLY A 40 20.23 13.28 11.41
N SER A 41 21.36 13.97 11.53
CA SER A 41 22.38 14.10 10.49
C SER A 41 23.79 14.32 11.06
N GLU A 42 24.80 13.97 10.26
CA GLU A 42 26.19 14.30 10.55
C GLU A 42 26.50 15.75 10.13
N PRO A 43 27.26 16.52 10.93
CA PRO A 43 28.06 16.10 12.08
C PRO A 43 27.25 16.04 13.39
N PHE A 44 27.35 14.92 14.11
CA PHE A 44 26.70 14.76 15.41
C PHE A 44 27.20 15.83 16.42
N PRO A 45 26.30 16.42 17.24
CA PRO A 45 26.69 17.31 18.33
C PRO A 45 27.50 16.56 19.39
N VAL A 46 28.18 17.32 20.25
CA VAL A 46 28.92 16.74 21.38
C VAL A 46 27.94 16.03 22.31
N ILE A 47 28.09 14.71 22.43
CA ILE A 47 27.25 13.89 23.32
C ILE A 47 27.99 13.70 24.64
N TYR A 48 27.31 14.01 25.74
CA TYR A 48 27.78 13.82 27.10
C TYR A 48 27.16 12.56 27.73
N VAL A 49 27.92 11.84 28.53
CA VAL A 49 27.53 10.66 29.33
C VAL A 49 27.84 10.88 30.80
N ASP A 50 27.20 10.12 31.68
CA ASP A 50 27.55 10.10 33.11
C ASP A 50 29.06 9.82 33.28
N SER A 51 29.77 10.71 33.97
CA SER A 51 31.20 10.50 34.25
C SER A 51 31.39 9.50 35.38
N LYS A 52 32.51 8.76 35.32
CA LYS A 52 32.92 7.81 36.37
C LYS A 52 33.84 8.42 37.42
N GLU A 53 34.22 9.70 37.27
CA GLU A 53 35.07 10.42 38.22
C GLU A 53 34.23 11.08 39.33
N GLU A 54 34.63 10.89 40.60
CA GLU A 54 34.02 11.57 41.75
C GLU A 54 34.24 13.09 41.64
N GLY A 55 33.20 13.80 41.19
CA GLY A 55 33.18 15.27 41.09
C GLY A 55 32.75 15.82 39.72
N LYS A 56 32.72 15.00 38.67
CA LYS A 56 32.17 15.39 37.36
C LYS A 56 30.81 14.73 37.15
N LYS A 57 29.78 15.53 36.87
CA LYS A 57 28.44 15.00 36.58
C LYS A 57 28.36 14.36 35.18
N TYR A 58 29.06 14.93 34.21
CA TYR A 58 29.06 14.48 32.82
C TYR A 58 30.44 14.55 32.18
N GLU A 59 30.70 13.64 31.26
CA GLU A 59 31.92 13.47 30.47
C GLU A 59 31.57 13.32 28.99
N VAL A 60 32.44 13.76 28.08
CA VAL A 60 32.23 13.58 26.64
C VAL A 60 32.33 12.11 26.29
N VAL A 61 31.36 11.59 25.52
CA VAL A 61 31.37 10.20 25.04
C VAL A 61 32.69 9.85 24.38
N ALA A 62 33.31 8.76 24.84
CA ALA A 62 34.52 8.24 24.24
C ALA A 62 34.33 7.94 22.75
N LYS A 63 35.31 8.34 21.91
CA LYS A 63 35.25 8.18 20.44
C LYS A 63 34.96 6.75 19.98
N ALA A 64 35.39 5.74 20.75
CA ALA A 64 35.12 4.33 20.47
C ALA A 64 33.63 3.96 20.64
N GLN A 65 32.98 4.49 21.69
CA GLN A 65 31.55 4.26 21.98
C GLN A 65 30.67 4.99 20.95
N LEU A 66 31.06 6.21 20.56
CA LEU A 66 30.39 6.98 19.51
C LEU A 66 30.41 6.23 18.16
N LYS A 67 31.58 5.72 17.72
CA LYS A 67 31.70 4.97 16.46
C LYS A 67 30.87 3.68 16.45
N LYS A 68 30.78 2.97 17.59
CA LYS A 68 29.93 1.77 17.71
C LYS A 68 28.46 2.11 17.51
N GLN A 69 28.00 3.19 18.14
CA GLN A 69 26.60 3.62 18.05
C GLN A 69 26.27 4.19 16.66
N GLN A 70 27.20 4.92 16.05
CA GLN A 70 27.10 5.41 14.68
C GLN A 70 26.91 4.25 13.68
N LYS A 71 27.67 3.14 13.82
CA LYS A 71 27.49 1.96 12.96
C LYS A 71 26.10 1.32 13.09
N ILE A 72 25.51 1.35 14.29
CA ILE A 72 24.15 0.85 14.54
C ILE A 72 23.13 1.80 13.89
N TRP A 73 23.27 3.10 14.11
CA TRP A 73 22.40 4.13 13.53
C TRP A 73 22.41 4.08 12.00
N VAL A 74 23.59 4.03 11.36
CA VAL A 74 23.73 3.89 9.91
C VAL A 74 22.99 2.65 9.39
N ARG A 75 23.08 1.51 10.09
CA ARG A 75 22.36 0.29 9.72
C ARG A 75 20.83 0.45 9.84
N GLU A 76 20.35 1.14 10.87
CA GLU A 76 18.93 1.46 11.02
C GLU A 76 18.43 2.41 9.92
N CYS A 77 19.20 3.46 9.62
CA CYS A 77 18.91 4.39 8.52
C CYS A 77 18.81 3.67 7.18
N TYR A 78 19.74 2.75 6.87
CA TYR A 78 19.65 1.94 5.65
C TYR A 78 18.40 1.05 5.62
N LYS A 79 18.01 0.45 6.74
CA LYS A 79 16.78 -0.37 6.81
C LYS A 79 15.51 0.46 6.65
N LEU A 80 15.44 1.62 7.30
CA LEU A 80 14.31 2.54 7.18
C LEU A 80 14.22 3.11 5.76
N ALA A 81 15.34 3.49 5.16
CA ALA A 81 15.38 3.97 3.78
C ALA A 81 14.97 2.87 2.78
N ASP A 82 15.36 1.62 2.99
CA ASP A 82 14.93 0.50 2.13
C ASP A 82 13.43 0.19 2.30
N GLY A 83 12.90 0.25 3.53
CA GLY A 83 11.47 0.14 3.79
C GLY A 83 10.67 1.26 3.12
N GLN A 84 11.08 2.51 3.33
CA GLN A 84 10.43 3.68 2.75
C GLN A 84 10.45 3.63 1.22
N LYS A 85 11.58 3.29 0.60
CA LYS A 85 11.66 3.13 -0.86
C LYS A 85 10.69 2.10 -1.40
N ARG A 86 10.51 0.96 -0.72
CA ARG A 86 9.54 -0.06 -1.14
C ARG A 86 8.10 0.42 -1.03
N GLU A 87 7.76 1.15 0.03
CA GLU A 87 6.43 1.74 0.22
C GLU A 87 6.16 2.85 -0.80
N ASP A 88 7.14 3.73 -1.03
CA ASP A 88 7.07 4.79 -2.03
C ASP A 88 6.93 4.20 -3.44
N GLU A 89 7.71 3.18 -3.78
CA GLU A 89 7.57 2.48 -5.07
C GLU A 89 6.20 1.80 -5.24
N ASP A 90 5.64 1.19 -4.19
CA ASP A 90 4.32 0.57 -4.26
C ASP A 90 3.21 1.62 -4.37
N THR A 91 3.32 2.74 -3.65
CA THR A 91 2.37 3.85 -3.77
C THR A 91 2.43 4.50 -5.14
N GLU A 92 3.62 4.74 -5.71
CA GLU A 92 3.79 5.23 -7.07
C GLU A 92 3.20 4.26 -8.11
N LYS A 93 3.44 2.96 -7.97
CA LYS A 93 2.87 1.95 -8.88
C LYS A 93 1.35 1.95 -8.81
N ARG A 94 0.77 2.07 -7.61
CA ARG A 94 -0.69 2.19 -7.44
C ARG A 94 -1.23 3.46 -8.07
N LEU A 95 -0.57 4.60 -7.89
CA LEU A 95 -0.98 5.88 -8.48
C LEU A 95 -0.93 5.84 -10.01
N LYS A 96 0.17 5.34 -10.60
CA LYS A 96 0.31 5.17 -12.06
C LYS A 96 -0.79 4.25 -12.61
N ASN A 97 -1.05 3.12 -11.95
CA ASN A 97 -2.15 2.23 -12.35
C ASN A 97 -3.51 2.94 -12.26
N LEU A 98 -3.76 3.80 -11.26
CA LEU A 98 -5.01 4.56 -11.13
C LEU A 98 -5.15 5.65 -12.20
N GLU A 99 -4.05 6.30 -12.58
CA GLU A 99 -4.04 7.31 -13.65
C GLU A 99 -4.26 6.68 -15.02
N GLU A 100 -3.54 5.59 -15.34
CA GLU A 100 -3.76 4.77 -16.54
C GLU A 100 -5.23 4.32 -16.63
N ALA A 101 -5.81 3.94 -15.49
CA ALA A 101 -7.18 3.48 -15.40
C ALA A 101 -8.24 4.58 -15.63
N LYS A 102 -7.94 5.85 -15.31
CA LYS A 102 -8.82 7.00 -15.58
C LYS A 102 -8.88 7.34 -17.07
N LEU A 103 -7.80 7.08 -17.81
CA LEU A 103 -7.71 7.36 -19.25
C LEU A 103 -8.55 6.39 -20.08
N ILE A 104 -8.84 5.19 -19.56
CA ILE A 104 -9.64 4.19 -20.26
C ILE A 104 -11.12 4.47 -20.02
N VAL A 105 -11.70 5.29 -20.88
CA VAL A 105 -13.16 5.47 -20.98
C VAL A 105 -13.71 4.36 -21.87
N ILE A 106 -14.51 3.46 -21.29
CA ILE A 106 -15.30 2.49 -22.06
C ILE A 106 -16.55 3.22 -22.53
N GLU A 107 -16.62 3.54 -23.81
CA GLU A 107 -17.87 3.94 -24.45
C GLU A 107 -18.61 2.68 -24.93
N GLU A 108 -19.92 2.61 -24.64
CA GLU A 108 -20.77 1.57 -25.21
C GLU A 108 -20.88 1.80 -26.72
N ASP A 109 -20.29 0.89 -27.51
CA ASP A 109 -20.36 0.95 -28.96
C ASP A 109 -21.81 0.71 -29.41
N LYS A 110 -22.46 1.80 -29.85
CA LYS A 110 -23.85 1.85 -30.30
C LYS A 110 -24.11 1.05 -31.59
N SER A 111 -23.07 0.50 -32.21
CA SER A 111 -23.17 -0.39 -33.38
C SER A 111 -23.56 -1.83 -33.03
N LEU A 112 -23.40 -2.23 -31.77
CA LEU A 112 -23.68 -3.60 -31.32
C LEU A 112 -25.14 -3.75 -30.88
N SER A 113 -25.68 -4.96 -31.08
CA SER A 113 -27.08 -5.28 -30.78
C SER A 113 -27.52 -4.88 -29.38
N GLU A 114 -28.76 -4.40 -29.25
CA GLU A 114 -29.33 -4.00 -27.96
C GLU A 114 -29.21 -5.14 -26.94
N ALA A 115 -28.50 -4.87 -25.84
CA ALA A 115 -28.29 -5.85 -24.80
C ALA A 115 -29.61 -6.13 -24.07
N LYS A 116 -30.11 -7.37 -24.17
CA LYS A 116 -31.35 -7.75 -23.47
C LYS A 116 -31.10 -7.81 -21.97
N LYS A 117 -31.93 -7.10 -21.20
CA LYS A 117 -31.90 -7.17 -19.74
C LYS A 117 -32.47 -8.52 -19.30
N ILE A 118 -31.67 -9.30 -18.57
CA ILE A 118 -32.06 -10.62 -18.08
C ILE A 118 -31.66 -10.79 -16.60
N LYS A 119 -32.29 -11.74 -15.92
CA LYS A 119 -31.84 -12.25 -14.61
C LYS A 119 -30.92 -13.47 -14.80
N ILE A 120 -30.10 -13.77 -13.80
CA ILE A 120 -29.17 -14.91 -13.86
C ILE A 120 -29.92 -16.23 -14.07
N HIS A 121 -31.07 -16.40 -13.40
CA HIS A 121 -31.94 -17.57 -13.57
C HIS A 121 -32.36 -17.84 -15.03
N ASP A 122 -32.65 -16.79 -15.82
CA ASP A 122 -33.07 -16.93 -17.22
C ASP A 122 -31.89 -17.05 -18.19
N GLY A 123 -30.64 -17.03 -17.72
CA GLY A 123 -29.44 -17.08 -18.55
C GLY A 123 -29.40 -18.29 -19.49
N HIS A 124 -30.02 -19.41 -19.11
CA HIS A 124 -30.14 -20.60 -19.96
C HIS A 124 -30.93 -20.37 -21.25
N LYS A 125 -31.85 -19.40 -21.29
CA LYS A 125 -32.68 -19.10 -22.46
C LYS A 125 -32.01 -18.13 -23.44
N PHE A 126 -31.05 -17.34 -22.95
CA PHE A 126 -30.40 -16.25 -23.70
C PHE A 126 -28.94 -16.57 -24.03
N ARG A 127 -28.62 -17.85 -24.20
CA ARG A 127 -27.29 -18.31 -24.57
C ARG A 127 -26.92 -17.78 -25.97
N ASN A 128 -25.65 -17.45 -26.15
CA ASN A 128 -25.07 -16.83 -27.34
C ASN A 128 -25.67 -15.47 -27.73
N GLN A 129 -26.43 -14.83 -26.83
CA GLN A 129 -26.94 -13.46 -27.04
C GLN A 129 -26.18 -12.46 -26.18
N ARG A 130 -26.17 -11.20 -26.65
CA ARG A 130 -25.68 -10.06 -25.87
C ARG A 130 -26.71 -9.69 -24.82
N VAL A 131 -26.28 -9.67 -23.56
CA VAL A 131 -27.16 -9.48 -22.41
C VAL A 131 -26.62 -8.43 -21.47
N LYS A 132 -27.53 -7.85 -20.70
CA LYS A 132 -27.27 -6.89 -19.63
C LYS A 132 -27.75 -7.47 -18.32
N ILE A 133 -26.83 -7.64 -17.36
CA ILE A 133 -27.15 -8.22 -16.04
C ILE A 133 -26.74 -7.27 -14.94
N TYR A 134 -27.65 -7.09 -13.99
CA TYR A 134 -27.43 -6.33 -12.76
C TYR A 134 -27.15 -7.31 -11.63
N GLY A 135 -26.20 -6.99 -10.77
CA GLY A 135 -25.96 -7.78 -9.58
C GLY A 135 -24.85 -7.21 -8.71
N TRP A 136 -24.46 -8.00 -7.72
CA TRP A 136 -23.38 -7.70 -6.80
C TRP A 136 -22.18 -8.59 -7.08
N ALA A 137 -20.98 -8.01 -7.06
CA ALA A 137 -19.74 -8.75 -7.19
C ALA A 137 -19.48 -9.58 -5.91
N HIS A 138 -19.89 -10.83 -5.91
CA HIS A 138 -19.72 -11.71 -4.75
C HIS A 138 -18.25 -12.11 -4.54
N ARG A 139 -17.54 -12.43 -5.63
CA ARG A 139 -16.12 -12.79 -5.58
C ARG A 139 -15.38 -12.21 -6.77
N ILE A 140 -14.22 -11.62 -6.52
CA ILE A 140 -13.36 -11.03 -7.56
C ILE A 140 -12.01 -11.72 -7.52
N ARG A 141 -11.56 -12.25 -8.64
CA ARG A 141 -10.23 -12.85 -8.80
C ARG A 141 -9.52 -12.15 -9.95
N ARG A 142 -8.35 -11.57 -9.65
CA ARG A 142 -7.49 -10.92 -10.64
C ARG A 142 -6.33 -11.86 -10.97
N GLN A 143 -6.09 -12.11 -12.25
CA GLN A 143 -4.96 -12.88 -12.74
C GLN A 143 -4.13 -11.97 -13.66
N GLY A 144 -3.08 -11.36 -13.10
CA GLY A 144 -2.31 -10.32 -13.79
C GLY A 144 -3.09 -9.02 -13.98
N LYS A 145 -2.72 -8.23 -15.00
CA LYS A 145 -3.37 -6.95 -15.35
C LYS A 145 -4.47 -7.09 -16.42
N HIS A 146 -4.54 -8.23 -17.09
CA HIS A 146 -5.35 -8.40 -18.30
C HIS A 146 -6.59 -9.26 -18.09
N LEU A 147 -6.70 -9.96 -16.96
CA LEU A 147 -7.76 -10.96 -16.79
C LEU A 147 -8.37 -10.89 -15.41
N MET A 148 -9.68 -10.69 -15.37
CA MET A 148 -10.46 -10.57 -14.14
C MET A 148 -11.68 -11.48 -14.22
N PHE A 149 -11.82 -12.32 -13.20
CA PHE A 149 -13.00 -13.14 -12.98
C PHE A 149 -13.86 -12.52 -11.89
N ILE A 150 -15.13 -12.30 -12.19
CA ILE A 150 -16.12 -11.82 -11.24
C ILE A 150 -17.23 -12.85 -11.13
N THR A 151 -17.49 -13.33 -9.92
CA THR A 151 -18.71 -14.07 -9.62
C THR A 151 -19.79 -13.04 -9.26
N LEU A 152 -20.75 -12.86 -10.16
CA LEU A 152 -21.92 -12.02 -9.96
C LEU A 152 -23.00 -12.80 -9.21
N ARG A 153 -23.71 -12.13 -8.31
CA ARG A 153 -24.94 -12.65 -7.71
C ARG A 153 -26.08 -11.65 -7.85
N ASP A 154 -27.30 -12.13 -8.04
CA ASP A 154 -28.51 -11.30 -8.14
C ASP A 154 -29.63 -11.76 -7.19
N GLY A 155 -29.33 -12.71 -6.30
CA GLY A 155 -30.29 -13.38 -5.41
C GLY A 155 -31.02 -14.57 -6.04
N THR A 156 -31.03 -14.67 -7.37
CA THR A 156 -31.62 -15.81 -8.10
C THR A 156 -30.58 -16.87 -8.48
N GLY A 157 -29.30 -16.51 -8.47
CA GLY A 157 -28.21 -17.44 -8.69
C GLY A 157 -26.84 -16.77 -8.66
N PHE A 158 -25.84 -17.56 -9.07
CA PHE A 158 -24.47 -17.11 -9.26
C PHE A 158 -24.09 -17.25 -10.73
N LEU A 159 -23.35 -16.28 -11.24
CA LEU A 159 -22.88 -16.27 -12.61
C LEU A 159 -21.41 -15.85 -12.65
N GLN A 160 -20.57 -16.68 -13.25
CA GLN A 160 -19.18 -16.30 -13.47
C GLN A 160 -19.10 -15.37 -14.68
N SER A 161 -18.36 -14.28 -14.56
CA SER A 161 -18.14 -13.31 -15.62
C SER A 161 -16.64 -13.12 -15.80
N VAL A 162 -16.20 -13.04 -17.04
CA VAL A 162 -14.80 -12.81 -17.41
C VAL A 162 -14.70 -11.46 -18.10
N LEU A 163 -13.82 -10.60 -17.59
CA LEU A 163 -13.41 -9.37 -18.25
C LEU A 163 -11.98 -9.54 -18.76
N ASN A 164 -11.71 -8.99 -19.94
CA ASN A 164 -10.41 -9.09 -20.61
C ASN A 164 -9.82 -7.70 -20.90
N ASP A 165 -8.50 -7.64 -20.91
CA ASP A 165 -7.63 -6.54 -21.35
C ASP A 165 -8.08 -5.16 -20.86
N LYS A 166 -8.55 -4.31 -21.78
CA LYS A 166 -8.89 -2.92 -21.53
C LYS A 166 -10.00 -2.77 -20.49
N LEU A 167 -10.92 -3.74 -20.43
CA LEU A 167 -12.04 -3.70 -19.49
C LEU A 167 -11.57 -3.85 -18.04
N CYS A 168 -10.52 -4.66 -17.81
CA CYS A 168 -9.92 -4.90 -16.49
C CYS A 168 -9.10 -3.72 -15.97
N GLN A 169 -8.60 -2.88 -16.88
CA GLN A 169 -7.69 -1.79 -16.56
C GLN A 169 -8.43 -0.48 -16.27
N THR A 170 -9.75 -0.43 -16.42
CA THR A 170 -10.52 0.78 -16.11
C THR A 170 -10.52 1.12 -14.63
N TYR A 171 -10.67 2.41 -14.32
CA TYR A 171 -10.70 2.92 -12.94
C TYR A 171 -11.73 2.17 -12.09
N ASN A 172 -12.91 1.94 -12.67
CA ASN A 172 -14.01 1.21 -12.02
C ASN A 172 -13.65 -0.27 -11.77
N ALA A 173 -12.93 -0.94 -12.69
CA ALA A 173 -12.52 -2.33 -12.51
C ALA A 173 -11.38 -2.50 -11.49
N VAL A 174 -10.42 -1.56 -11.47
CA VAL A 174 -9.31 -1.54 -10.51
C VAL A 174 -9.82 -1.29 -9.09
N LEU A 175 -10.74 -0.33 -8.92
CA LEU A 175 -11.36 -0.03 -7.63
C LEU A 175 -12.47 -0.99 -7.23
N LEU A 176 -12.83 -1.94 -8.10
CA LEU A 176 -13.93 -2.84 -7.81
C LEU A 176 -13.66 -3.64 -6.53
N GLN A 177 -14.59 -3.54 -5.58
CA GLN A 177 -14.59 -4.27 -4.32
C GLN A 177 -15.68 -5.34 -4.32
N THR A 178 -15.49 -6.38 -3.51
CA THR A 178 -16.57 -7.34 -3.23
C THR A 178 -17.78 -6.61 -2.68
N GLU A 179 -18.99 -7.08 -3.00
CA GLU A 179 -20.28 -6.47 -2.64
C GLU A 179 -20.64 -5.20 -3.40
N SER A 180 -19.79 -4.72 -4.32
CA SER A 180 -20.14 -3.59 -5.18
C SER A 180 -21.26 -3.97 -6.15
N SER A 181 -22.25 -3.09 -6.30
CA SER A 181 -23.29 -3.20 -7.31
C SER A 181 -22.71 -2.88 -8.69
N ILE A 182 -22.78 -3.83 -9.61
CA ILE A 182 -22.24 -3.67 -10.96
C ILE A 182 -23.28 -4.04 -12.02
N ILE A 183 -23.05 -3.51 -13.21
CA ILE A 183 -23.79 -3.82 -14.41
C ILE A 183 -22.79 -4.42 -15.39
N LEU A 184 -23.07 -5.64 -15.85
CA LEU A 184 -22.23 -6.31 -16.82
C LEU A 184 -22.96 -6.43 -18.15
N TYR A 185 -22.23 -6.12 -19.21
CA TYR A 185 -22.66 -6.27 -20.59
C TYR A 185 -21.73 -7.25 -21.26
N GLY A 186 -22.28 -8.27 -21.90
CA GLY A 186 -21.47 -9.28 -22.53
C GLY A 186 -22.28 -10.33 -23.24
N THR A 187 -21.58 -11.28 -23.83
CA THR A 187 -22.20 -12.41 -24.52
C THR A 187 -22.17 -13.62 -23.60
N LEU A 188 -23.33 -14.23 -23.38
CA LEU A 188 -23.43 -15.51 -22.67
C LEU A 188 -22.84 -16.61 -23.56
N LYS A 189 -21.77 -17.28 -23.11
CA LYS A 189 -21.24 -18.45 -23.80
C LYS A 189 -21.50 -19.71 -22.97
N GLU A 190 -21.81 -20.81 -23.66
CA GLU A 190 -21.83 -22.12 -23.03
C GLU A 190 -20.40 -22.58 -22.74
N LEU A 191 -20.19 -23.19 -21.57
CA LEU A 191 -18.96 -23.88 -21.23
C LEU A 191 -19.14 -25.39 -21.50
N PRO A 192 -18.04 -26.11 -21.77
CA PRO A 192 -18.07 -27.57 -21.89
C PRO A 192 -18.66 -28.21 -20.62
N GLU A 193 -19.36 -29.34 -20.80
CA GLU A 193 -20.10 -30.03 -19.75
C GLU A 193 -19.24 -30.25 -18.48
N GLY A 194 -19.72 -29.73 -17.35
CA GLY A 194 -19.05 -29.83 -16.04
C GLY A 194 -18.66 -28.51 -15.37
N LYS A 195 -18.87 -27.34 -16.02
CA LYS A 195 -18.62 -26.02 -15.40
C LYS A 195 -19.86 -25.11 -15.48
N THR A 196 -20.14 -24.39 -14.39
CA THR A 196 -21.29 -23.48 -14.28
C THR A 196 -21.15 -22.30 -15.26
N VAL A 197 -22.27 -21.88 -15.86
CA VAL A 197 -22.41 -20.84 -16.90
C VAL A 197 -21.47 -19.65 -16.69
N SER A 198 -20.73 -19.27 -17.74
CA SER A 198 -19.85 -18.10 -17.72
C SER A 198 -20.26 -17.07 -18.77
N ILE A 199 -20.40 -15.81 -18.38
CA ILE A 199 -20.44 -14.67 -19.30
C ILE A 199 -19.03 -14.32 -19.72
N VAL A 200 -18.83 -14.16 -21.03
CA VAL A 200 -17.65 -13.50 -21.57
C VAL A 200 -18.08 -12.07 -21.92
N CYS A 201 -17.63 -11.11 -21.13
CA CYS A 201 -17.73 -9.71 -21.53
C CYS A 201 -16.67 -9.47 -22.60
N LEU A 202 -17.13 -9.28 -23.84
CA LEU A 202 -16.33 -8.78 -24.96
C LEU A 202 -16.48 -7.26 -25.02
#